data_AF-A0AAW2NGG2-F1
#
_entry.id   AF-A0AAW2NGG2-F1
#
_cell.length_a   1.000
_cell.length_b   1.000
_cell.length_c   1.000
_cell.angle_alpha   90.00
_cell.angle_beta   90.00
_cell.angle_gamma   90.00
#
_symmetry.space_group_name_H-M   'P 1'
#
loop_
_entity.id
_entity.type
_entity.pdbx_description
1 polymer ?
#
loop_
_entity_poly.entity_id
_entity_poly.type
_entity_poly.pdbx_seq_one_letter_code
_entity_poly.pdbx_strand_id
1 'polypeptide(L)'
;MPGQKIETGHQDVVHDVAMDYYGICEFYFLGSSRAWPLSCMWILGWEHLGLHGKSRWWMGQITNRPGSPIGVTSVSWAPSTAPGALVGSGLLDPVQKLASGGCDNTVKVWKFDNGTWRMDCFPALSMHTDWVRDVAWAPNLGLPKSTIASASQDGKVIIWTAVKEGDRWDGKVLKDFGAPVWRVSWSLTGNILAVADGKNNVTLWKEAVDGEWQQVTTVEP
;
A
#
# COMPACT_ATOMS: atom_id res chain seq x y z
N MET A 1 -3.94 -24.37 17.84
CA MET A 1 -2.48 -24.48 17.66
C MET A 1 -1.82 -23.40 18.49
N PRO A 2 -0.72 -23.64 19.21
CA PRO A 2 0.00 -22.58 19.91
C PRO A 2 0.56 -21.58 18.90
N GLY A 3 0.56 -20.29 19.24
CA GLY A 3 1.11 -19.25 18.39
C GLY A 3 2.61 -19.48 18.15
N GLN A 4 3.04 -19.38 16.89
CA GLN A 4 4.44 -19.50 16.51
C GLN A 4 5.08 -18.09 16.52
N LYS A 5 6.09 -17.89 17.36
CA LYS A 5 6.91 -16.67 17.33
C LYS A 5 7.96 -16.81 16.23
N ILE A 6 8.02 -15.84 15.33
CA ILE A 6 9.04 -15.75 14.27
C ILE A 6 9.97 -14.61 14.62
N GLU A 7 11.25 -14.90 14.83
CA GLU A 7 12.26 -13.87 15.05
C GLU A 7 12.84 -13.46 13.70
N THR A 8 12.46 -12.26 13.26
CA THR A 8 12.78 -11.75 11.92
C THR A 8 14.20 -11.17 11.82
N GLY A 9 14.98 -11.22 12.90
CA GLY A 9 16.34 -10.66 12.95
C GLY A 9 16.40 -9.15 12.77
N HIS A 10 15.25 -8.46 12.73
CA HIS A 10 15.21 -7.00 12.69
C HIS A 10 15.73 -6.46 14.02
N GLN A 11 16.65 -5.49 13.94
CA GLN A 11 17.21 -4.85 15.13
C GLN A 11 16.34 -3.70 15.66
N ASP A 12 15.17 -3.44 15.05
CA ASP A 12 14.41 -2.21 15.25
C ASP A 12 12.88 -2.40 15.09
N VAL A 13 12.14 -1.31 15.27
CA VAL A 13 10.67 -1.27 15.35
C VAL A 13 10.01 -1.49 13.99
N VAL A 14 8.97 -2.34 13.97
CA VAL A 14 8.07 -2.50 12.83
C VAL A 14 7.09 -1.32 12.80
N HIS A 15 7.05 -0.59 11.69
CA HIS A 15 6.16 0.57 11.53
C HIS A 15 4.79 0.15 10.99
N ASP A 16 4.76 -0.80 10.06
CA ASP A 16 3.52 -1.27 9.46
C ASP A 16 3.61 -2.70 8.94
N VAL A 17 2.46 -3.35 8.79
CA VAL A 17 2.32 -4.74 8.37
C VAL A 17 1.08 -4.88 7.50
N ALA A 18 1.24 -5.53 6.35
CA ALA A 18 0.13 -5.84 5.46
C ALA A 18 0.15 -7.32 5.06
N MET A 19 -1.04 -7.93 5.02
CA MET A 19 -1.25 -9.32 4.60
C MET A 19 -1.87 -9.34 3.20
N ASP A 20 -1.49 -10.33 2.39
CA ASP A 20 -2.02 -10.51 1.06
C ASP A 20 -3.46 -11.06 1.06
N TYR A 21 -4.19 -10.82 -0.03
CA TYR A 21 -5.61 -11.21 -0.16
C TYR A 21 -5.84 -12.72 -0.31
N TYR A 22 -4.81 -13.49 -0.66
CA TYR A 22 -5.00 -14.90 -1.02
C TYR A 22 -4.99 -15.86 0.17
N GLY A 23 -4.63 -15.40 1.38
CA GLY A 23 -4.60 -16.28 2.56
C GLY A 23 -3.56 -17.42 2.47
N ILE A 24 -2.76 -17.48 1.40
CA ILE A 24 -1.54 -18.28 1.27
C ILE A 24 -0.39 -17.58 1.99
N CYS A 25 -0.62 -17.24 3.26
CA CYS A 25 0.37 -16.88 4.28
C CYS A 25 1.65 -16.18 3.76
N GLU A 26 1.54 -15.17 2.90
CA GLU A 26 2.63 -14.25 2.65
C GLU A 26 2.35 -12.93 3.39
N PHE A 27 3.07 -12.73 4.48
CA PHE A 27 3.00 -11.56 5.34
C PHE A 27 4.13 -10.61 5.00
N TYR A 28 3.83 -9.32 4.88
CA TYR A 28 4.83 -8.32 4.59
C TYR A 28 4.90 -7.39 5.79
N PHE A 29 6.08 -7.35 6.42
CA PHE A 29 6.35 -6.53 7.60
C PHE A 29 7.42 -5.52 7.22
N LEU A 30 7.22 -4.25 7.58
CA LEU A 30 8.26 -3.23 7.43
C LEU A 30 8.81 -2.81 8.78
N GLY A 31 10.05 -3.20 9.01
CA GLY A 31 10.92 -2.58 10.00
C GLY A 31 11.64 -1.40 9.38
N SER A 32 11.50 -0.20 9.97
CA SER A 32 12.34 0.95 9.63
C SER A 32 13.27 1.25 10.79
N SER A 33 14.55 1.49 10.50
CA SER A 33 15.53 1.87 11.50
C SER A 33 15.33 3.32 11.95
N ARG A 34 15.54 3.61 13.24
CA ARG A 34 15.66 5.00 13.73
C ARG A 34 17.05 5.59 13.45
N ALA A 35 18.03 4.75 13.14
CA ALA A 35 19.34 5.19 12.71
C ALA A 35 19.41 5.26 11.18
N TRP A 36 19.70 6.46 10.68
CA TRP A 36 20.21 6.69 9.33
C TRP A 36 21.28 5.63 8.97
N PRO A 37 21.30 4.96 7.80
CA PRO A 37 20.49 5.15 6.58
C PRO A 37 19.79 3.88 6.01
N LEU A 38 19.49 2.83 6.81
CA LEU A 38 19.10 1.51 6.27
C LEU A 38 17.69 1.07 6.69
N SER A 39 16.70 1.51 5.93
CA SER A 39 15.35 0.96 6.00
C SER A 39 15.17 -0.09 4.90
N CYS A 40 14.74 -1.30 5.28
CA CYS A 40 14.56 -2.42 4.37
C CYS A 40 13.11 -2.91 4.42
N MET A 41 12.53 -3.15 3.25
CA MET A 41 11.22 -3.79 3.14
C MET A 41 11.39 -5.32 3.06
N TRP A 42 10.74 -6.04 3.96
CA TRP A 42 10.84 -7.49 4.10
C TRP A 42 9.52 -8.19 3.76
N ILE A 43 9.67 -9.40 3.25
CA ILE A 43 8.62 -10.36 2.92
C ILE A 43 8.82 -11.57 3.79
N LEU A 44 7.75 -12.07 4.40
CA LEU A 44 7.67 -13.36 5.04
C LEU A 44 6.66 -14.21 4.27
N GLY A 45 7.14 -15.16 3.48
CA GLY A 45 6.27 -16.12 2.79
C GLY A 45 6.15 -17.43 3.57
N TRP A 46 5.04 -18.15 3.36
CA TRP A 46 4.85 -19.51 3.82
C TRP A 46 4.90 -20.45 2.64
N GLU A 47 5.87 -21.36 2.65
CA GLU A 47 6.02 -22.36 1.61
C GLU A 47 5.65 -23.74 2.18
N HIS A 48 4.72 -24.43 1.50
CA HIS A 48 4.46 -25.85 1.73
C HIS A 48 5.44 -26.69 0.90
N LEU A 49 6.47 -27.25 1.55
CA LEU A 49 7.40 -28.15 0.89
C LEU A 49 6.82 -29.56 0.81
N GLY A 50 6.01 -29.81 -0.22
CA GLY A 50 5.68 -31.15 -0.74
C GLY A 50 5.01 -32.13 0.23
N LEU A 51 4.85 -33.37 -0.25
CA LEU A 51 4.02 -34.47 0.31
C LEU A 51 4.36 -34.93 1.75
N HIS A 52 5.42 -34.40 2.36
CA HIS A 52 5.85 -34.74 3.72
C HIS A 52 5.35 -33.76 4.80
N GLY A 53 4.49 -32.80 4.46
CA GLY A 53 3.81 -31.95 5.45
C GLY A 53 4.73 -30.97 6.18
N LYS A 54 5.94 -30.71 5.68
CA LYS A 54 6.83 -29.70 6.23
C LYS A 54 6.50 -28.36 5.59
N SER A 55 5.83 -27.50 6.35
CA SER A 55 5.71 -26.09 6.02
C SER A 55 6.87 -25.31 6.63
N ARG A 56 7.33 -24.27 5.93
CA ARG A 56 8.33 -23.36 6.47
C ARG A 56 7.98 -21.92 6.12
N TRP A 57 8.26 -21.03 7.08
CA TRP A 57 8.40 -19.62 6.78
C TRP A 57 9.72 -19.40 6.03
N TRP A 58 9.70 -18.57 5.00
CA TRP A 58 10.89 -18.02 4.35
C TRP A 58 10.81 -16.50 4.38
N MET A 59 11.97 -15.84 4.34
CA MET A 59 12.06 -14.39 4.40
C MET A 59 12.85 -13.89 3.20
N GLY A 60 12.30 -12.89 2.50
CA GLY A 60 12.92 -12.23 1.35
C GLY A 60 12.98 -10.73 1.55
N GLN A 61 14.02 -10.08 1.03
CA GLN A 61 14.15 -8.61 1.06
C GLN A 61 13.71 -8.06 -0.31
N ILE A 62 12.76 -7.12 -0.34
CA ILE A 62 12.27 -6.51 -1.59
C ILE A 62 13.30 -5.55 -2.18
N THR A 63 13.96 -4.79 -1.31
CA THR A 63 14.85 -3.70 -1.71
C THR A 63 16.30 -4.09 -1.54
N ASN A 64 17.01 -4.34 -2.65
CA ASN A 64 18.40 -4.82 -2.63
C ASN A 64 19.47 -3.73 -2.44
N ARG A 65 19.09 -2.48 -2.12
CA ARG A 65 20.03 -1.35 -2.05
C ARG A 65 20.30 -0.89 -0.61
N PRO A 66 21.48 -1.22 -0.04
CA PRO A 66 21.96 -0.50 1.13
C PRO A 66 22.27 0.94 0.72
N GLY A 67 21.64 1.92 1.37
CA GLY A 67 21.99 3.34 1.23
C GLY A 67 20.96 4.27 0.58
N SER A 68 19.73 3.82 0.33
CA SER A 68 18.65 4.78 0.07
C SER A 68 17.98 5.12 1.42
N PRO A 69 17.82 6.41 1.80
CA PRO A 69 17.31 6.85 3.11
C PRO A 69 15.79 6.62 3.29
N ILE A 70 15.29 5.46 2.89
CA ILE A 70 13.86 5.20 2.66
C ILE A 70 13.19 4.74 3.95
N GLY A 71 12.96 5.62 4.92
CA GLY A 71 12.00 5.30 5.98
C GLY A 71 10.64 5.01 5.36
N VAL A 72 10.19 3.75 5.35
CA VAL A 72 8.83 3.42 4.90
C VAL A 72 7.92 3.45 6.11
N THR A 73 6.82 4.20 6.01
CA THR A 73 5.89 4.46 7.10
C THR A 73 4.65 3.58 7.02
N SER A 74 4.25 3.18 5.81
CA SER A 74 3.03 2.44 5.55
C SER A 74 3.12 1.63 4.25
N VAL A 75 2.40 0.51 4.19
CA VAL A 75 2.25 -0.32 2.99
C VAL A 75 0.82 -0.83 2.80
N SER A 76 0.45 -1.00 1.54
CA SER A 76 -0.85 -1.58 1.19
C SER A 76 -0.77 -2.48 -0.03
N TRP A 77 -1.44 -3.61 0.04
CA TRP A 77 -1.59 -4.54 -1.08
C TRP A 77 -2.61 -4.07 -2.10
N ALA A 78 -2.27 -4.26 -3.37
CA ALA A 78 -3.26 -4.21 -4.43
C ALA A 78 -4.20 -5.42 -4.32
N PRO A 79 -5.47 -5.27 -4.73
CA PRO A 79 -6.36 -6.40 -4.91
C PRO A 79 -5.74 -7.37 -5.92
N SER A 80 -5.92 -8.65 -5.65
CA SER A 80 -5.18 -9.71 -6.30
C SER A 80 -5.71 -10.10 -7.69
N THR A 81 -6.85 -9.52 -8.05
CA THR A 81 -7.44 -9.62 -9.37
C THR A 81 -6.94 -8.48 -10.24
N ALA A 82 -6.51 -8.80 -11.46
CA ALA A 82 -6.20 -7.77 -12.45
C ALA A 82 -7.41 -6.82 -12.62
N PRO A 83 -7.19 -5.51 -12.83
CA PRO A 83 -8.27 -4.57 -13.11
C PRO A 83 -9.15 -5.09 -14.27
N GLY A 84 -10.45 -5.30 -14.01
CA GLY A 84 -11.38 -5.86 -15.00
C GLY A 84 -11.45 -7.39 -15.10
N ALA A 85 -10.84 -8.14 -14.17
CA ALA A 85 -10.87 -9.61 -14.16
C ALA A 85 -12.29 -10.23 -14.08
N LEU A 86 -13.29 -9.50 -13.60
CA LEU A 86 -14.70 -9.94 -13.61
C LEU A 86 -15.39 -9.81 -14.98
N VAL A 87 -14.74 -9.17 -15.96
CA VAL A 87 -15.31 -8.85 -17.29
C VAL A 87 -14.72 -9.74 -18.40
N GLY A 88 -13.62 -10.47 -18.15
CA GLY A 88 -12.93 -11.27 -19.16
C GLY A 88 -12.76 -12.74 -18.77
N SER A 89 -13.05 -13.65 -19.70
CA SER A 89 -12.83 -15.11 -19.57
C SER A 89 -11.35 -15.50 -19.76
N GLY A 90 -10.43 -14.81 -19.07
CA GLY A 90 -9.00 -15.06 -19.13
C GLY A 90 -8.47 -15.62 -17.80
N LEU A 91 -7.42 -16.45 -17.87
CA LEU A 91 -6.68 -16.93 -16.70
C LEU A 91 -6.35 -15.75 -15.78
N LEU A 92 -6.71 -15.91 -14.50
CA LEU A 92 -6.40 -14.96 -13.44
C LEU A 92 -4.90 -15.03 -13.15
N ASP A 93 -4.07 -14.36 -13.94
CA ASP A 93 -2.67 -14.20 -13.55
C ASP A 93 -2.66 -13.36 -12.26
N PRO A 94 -2.15 -13.91 -11.14
CA PRO A 94 -2.14 -13.20 -9.87
C PRO A 94 -1.22 -11.99 -10.02
N VAL A 95 -1.80 -10.80 -9.98
CA VAL A 95 -1.01 -9.56 -10.01
C VAL A 95 -0.63 -9.22 -8.58
N GLN A 96 0.59 -9.58 -8.20
CA GLN A 96 1.17 -9.18 -6.93
C GLN A 96 1.73 -7.75 -7.04
N LYS A 97 0.97 -6.78 -6.53
CA LYS A 97 1.36 -5.36 -6.46
C LYS A 97 1.25 -4.83 -5.05
N LEU A 98 2.19 -3.98 -4.69
CA LEU A 98 2.30 -3.37 -3.36
C LEU A 98 2.55 -1.87 -3.50
N ALA A 99 1.85 -1.05 -2.73
CA ALA A 99 2.18 0.35 -2.55
C ALA A 99 2.92 0.55 -1.23
N SER A 100 3.92 1.44 -1.24
CA SER A 100 4.67 1.86 -0.07
C SER A 100 4.77 3.38 -0.01
N GLY A 101 4.47 3.96 1.15
CA GLY A 101 4.66 5.38 1.44
C GLY A 101 5.86 5.58 2.37
N GLY A 102 6.66 6.63 2.14
CA GLY A 102 7.85 6.87 2.94
C GLY A 102 8.08 8.31 3.42
N CYS A 103 9.09 8.44 4.28
CA CYS A 103 9.70 9.68 4.74
C CYS A 103 10.47 10.42 3.62
N ASP A 104 10.59 9.81 2.44
CA ASP A 104 11.14 10.46 1.25
C ASP A 104 10.09 11.30 0.49
N ASN A 105 8.91 11.48 1.09
CA ASN A 105 7.77 12.24 0.56
C ASN A 105 7.21 11.63 -0.74
N THR A 106 7.56 10.39 -1.05
CA THR A 106 7.11 9.70 -2.25
C THR A 106 6.26 8.48 -1.91
N VAL A 107 5.33 8.20 -2.83
CA VAL A 107 4.64 6.91 -2.87
C VAL A 107 5.26 6.10 -4.00
N LYS A 108 5.58 4.84 -3.70
CA LYS A 108 6.15 3.89 -4.67
C LYS A 108 5.22 2.70 -4.81
N VAL A 109 5.10 2.22 -6.03
CA VAL A 109 4.36 1.01 -6.39
C VAL A 109 5.35 -0.02 -6.88
N TRP A 110 5.25 -1.21 -6.30
CA TRP A 110 6.06 -2.36 -6.60
C TRP A 110 5.19 -3.41 -7.26
N LYS A 111 5.70 -4.04 -8.32
CA LYS A 111 5.10 -5.20 -8.97
C LYS A 111 6.06 -6.38 -8.85
N PHE A 112 5.54 -7.54 -8.49
CA PHE A 112 6.29 -8.78 -8.55
C PHE A 112 6.18 -9.35 -9.95
N ASP A 113 7.32 -9.51 -10.62
CA ASP A 113 7.41 -10.10 -11.96
C ASP A 113 8.56 -11.10 -11.99
N ASN A 114 8.30 -12.32 -12.47
CA ASN A 114 9.30 -13.39 -12.64
C ASN A 114 10.20 -13.62 -11.42
N GLY A 115 9.63 -13.66 -10.21
CA GLY A 115 10.38 -13.94 -8.98
C GLY A 115 11.14 -12.75 -8.39
N THR A 116 11.05 -11.56 -9.02
CA THR A 116 11.73 -10.35 -8.55
C THR A 116 10.75 -9.17 -8.43
N TRP A 117 10.87 -8.41 -7.36
CA TRP A 117 10.14 -7.16 -7.21
C TRP A 117 10.77 -6.04 -8.00
N ARG A 118 9.96 -5.35 -8.81
CA ARG A 118 10.35 -4.20 -9.61
C ARG A 118 9.46 -3.01 -9.29
N MET A 119 10.02 -1.82 -9.31
CA MET A 119 9.23 -0.60 -9.15
C MET A 119 8.46 -0.34 -10.46
N ASP A 120 7.12 -0.32 -10.38
CA ASP A 120 6.20 -0.17 -11.51
C ASP A 120 5.84 1.30 -11.78
N CYS A 121 6.02 2.19 -10.79
CA CYS A 121 5.83 3.62 -10.98
C CYS A 121 7.14 4.31 -11.39
N PHE A 122 7.20 4.81 -12.63
CA PHE A 122 8.28 5.71 -13.05
C PHE A 122 7.68 6.95 -13.74
N PRO A 123 7.87 8.17 -13.21
CA PRO A 123 8.59 8.52 -11.97
C PRO A 123 7.84 8.14 -10.68
N ALA A 124 8.55 8.19 -9.54
CA ALA A 124 7.94 8.03 -8.22
C ALA A 124 6.90 9.12 -7.96
N LEU A 125 5.82 8.76 -7.26
CA LEU A 125 4.66 9.61 -7.01
C LEU A 125 5.02 10.68 -5.97
N SER A 126 5.52 11.82 -6.46
CA SER A 126 6.20 12.86 -5.68
C SER A 126 5.42 14.17 -5.65
N MET A 127 4.13 14.08 -5.34
CA MET A 127 3.29 15.27 -5.17
C MET A 127 3.21 15.77 -3.72
N HIS A 128 3.62 14.96 -2.75
CA HIS A 128 3.64 15.36 -1.34
C HIS A 128 4.84 16.23 -1.03
N THR A 129 4.63 17.24 -0.19
CA THR A 129 5.70 18.16 0.24
C THR A 129 6.35 17.73 1.55
N ASP A 130 5.74 16.79 2.27
CA ASP A 130 6.20 16.26 3.55
C ASP A 130 5.96 14.74 3.65
N TRP A 131 6.36 14.12 4.76
CA TRP A 131 6.34 12.68 4.98
C TRP A 131 4.97 12.07 4.70
N VAL A 132 4.94 11.03 3.87
CA VAL A 132 3.74 10.20 3.69
C VAL A 132 3.53 9.43 4.98
N ARG A 133 2.36 9.56 5.59
CA ARG A 133 2.01 8.88 6.83
C ARG A 133 1.35 7.54 6.60
N ASP A 134 0.51 7.47 5.57
CA ASP A 134 -0.26 6.29 5.28
C ASP A 134 -0.56 6.18 3.80
N VAL A 135 -0.59 4.94 3.29
CA VAL A 135 -0.96 4.62 1.92
C VAL A 135 -1.96 3.48 1.93
N ALA A 136 -3.03 3.61 1.15
CA ALA A 136 -4.07 2.60 1.07
C ALA A 136 -4.46 2.37 -0.39
N TRP A 137 -4.45 1.11 -0.82
CA TRP A 137 -4.88 0.70 -2.15
C TRP A 137 -6.38 0.42 -2.15
N ALA A 138 -7.11 0.95 -3.14
CA ALA A 138 -8.54 0.72 -3.27
C ALA A 138 -8.81 -0.68 -3.86
N PRO A 139 -9.65 -1.51 -3.22
CA PRO A 139 -10.08 -2.79 -3.77
C PRO A 139 -11.11 -2.56 -4.89
N ASN A 140 -10.64 -2.13 -6.06
CA ASN A 140 -11.49 -1.90 -7.24
C ASN A 140 -11.79 -3.23 -7.94
N LEU A 141 -12.58 -4.10 -7.31
CA LEU A 141 -13.03 -5.35 -7.91
C LEU A 141 -13.94 -5.05 -9.12
N GLY A 142 -13.38 -5.12 -10.33
CA GLY A 142 -14.13 -5.04 -11.59
C GLY A 142 -13.98 -3.75 -12.39
N LEU A 143 -13.35 -2.70 -11.84
CA LEU A 143 -12.99 -1.54 -12.66
C LEU A 143 -11.61 -1.76 -13.30
N PRO A 144 -11.39 -1.33 -14.56
CA PRO A 144 -10.08 -1.39 -15.18
C PRO A 144 -9.12 -0.33 -14.61
N LYS A 145 -9.45 0.38 -13.52
CA LYS A 145 -8.59 1.39 -12.89
C LYS A 145 -8.06 0.93 -11.53
N SER A 146 -6.77 1.13 -11.31
CA SER A 146 -6.15 1.03 -9.98
C SER A 146 -6.21 2.40 -9.31
N THR A 147 -6.59 2.42 -8.03
CA THR A 147 -6.66 3.66 -7.24
C THR A 147 -5.90 3.48 -5.94
N ILE A 148 -5.08 4.45 -5.57
CA ILE A 148 -4.35 4.50 -4.31
C ILE A 148 -4.66 5.83 -3.65
N ALA A 149 -4.89 5.83 -2.34
CA ALA A 149 -4.93 7.03 -1.53
C ALA A 149 -3.62 7.14 -0.76
N SER A 150 -3.05 8.34 -0.70
CA SER A 150 -1.93 8.66 0.17
C SER A 150 -2.26 9.86 1.04
N ALA A 151 -1.91 9.73 2.32
CA ALA A 151 -2.00 10.79 3.31
C ALA A 151 -0.61 11.23 3.72
N SER A 152 -0.41 12.54 3.83
CA SER A 152 0.85 13.11 4.27
C SER A 152 0.68 14.05 5.46
N GLN A 153 1.80 14.24 6.14
CA GLN A 153 1.99 15.24 7.18
C GLN A 153 1.74 16.67 6.67
N ASP A 154 1.85 16.91 5.36
CA ASP A 154 1.56 18.20 4.72
C ASP A 154 0.08 18.61 4.80
N GLY A 155 -0.79 17.70 5.23
CA GLY A 155 -2.22 17.91 5.38
C GLY A 155 -3.02 17.70 4.10
N LYS A 156 -2.38 17.16 3.05
CA LYS A 156 -3.03 16.81 1.79
C LYS A 156 -3.26 15.31 1.72
N VAL A 157 -4.43 14.97 1.20
CA VAL A 157 -4.72 13.62 0.71
C VAL A 157 -4.68 13.64 -0.81
N ILE A 158 -3.92 12.72 -1.38
CA ILE A 158 -3.75 12.60 -2.82
C ILE A 158 -4.30 11.26 -3.25
N ILE A 159 -5.14 11.28 -4.29
CA ILE A 159 -5.68 10.09 -4.93
C ILE A 159 -4.91 9.88 -6.21
N TRP A 160 -4.25 8.74 -6.30
CA TRP A 160 -3.51 8.29 -7.47
C TRP A 160 -4.37 7.32 -8.25
N THR A 161 -4.60 7.60 -9.53
CA THR A 161 -5.33 6.72 -10.44
C THR A 161 -4.42 6.25 -11.57
N ALA A 162 -4.54 4.97 -11.92
CA ALA A 162 -3.87 4.39 -13.08
C ALA A 162 -4.90 3.58 -13.88
N VAL A 163 -5.07 3.92 -15.15
CA VAL A 163 -6.11 3.34 -16.03
C VAL A 163 -5.66 2.01 -16.64
N LYS A 164 -4.36 1.78 -16.81
CA LYS A 164 -3.80 0.51 -17.28
C LYS A 164 -2.47 0.21 -16.61
N GLU A 165 -2.06 -1.05 -16.70
CA GLU A 165 -0.73 -1.46 -16.27
C GLU A 165 0.36 -0.82 -17.14
N GLY A 166 1.36 -0.20 -16.51
CA GLY A 166 2.38 0.59 -17.18
C GLY A 166 1.95 2.00 -17.60
N ASP A 167 0.71 2.40 -17.31
CA ASP A 167 0.26 3.77 -17.53
C ASP A 167 0.81 4.71 -16.46
N ARG A 168 0.90 6.00 -16.77
CA ARG A 168 1.33 7.00 -15.79
C ARG A 168 0.26 7.13 -14.71
N TRP A 169 0.69 7.09 -13.46
CA TRP A 169 -0.16 7.41 -12.34
C TRP A 169 -0.49 8.90 -12.36
N ASP A 170 -1.77 9.21 -12.39
CA ASP A 170 -2.26 10.58 -12.30
C ASP A 170 -2.68 10.88 -10.86
N GLY A 171 -2.18 11.98 -10.31
CA GLY A 171 -2.39 12.35 -8.92
C GLY A 171 -3.34 13.53 -8.81
N LYS A 172 -4.47 13.32 -8.15
CA LYS A 172 -5.45 14.38 -7.85
C LYS A 172 -5.41 14.69 -6.36
N VAL A 173 -5.20 15.96 -6.02
CA VAL A 173 -5.33 16.43 -4.63
C VAL A 173 -6.82 16.43 -4.29
N LEU A 174 -7.20 15.64 -3.29
CA LEU A 174 -8.58 15.50 -2.84
C LEU A 174 -9.02 16.71 -2.03
N LYS A 175 -8.25 17.04 -0.99
CA LYS A 175 -8.45 18.23 -0.16
C LYS A 175 -7.18 18.55 0.62
N ASP A 176 -7.02 19.83 0.91
CA ASP A 176 -6.09 20.33 1.92
C ASP A 176 -6.84 20.50 3.24
N PHE A 177 -6.49 19.70 4.24
CA PHE A 177 -7.10 19.70 5.57
C PHE A 177 -6.46 20.76 6.49
N GLY A 178 -5.32 21.33 6.09
CA GLY A 178 -4.52 22.27 6.88
C GLY A 178 -4.05 21.70 8.22
N ALA A 179 -4.08 20.38 8.38
CA ALA A 179 -3.60 19.64 9.54
C ALA A 179 -3.10 18.28 9.07
N PRO A 180 -2.12 17.67 9.77
CA PRO A 180 -1.54 16.39 9.39
C PRO A 180 -2.61 15.32 9.24
N VAL A 181 -2.55 14.53 8.16
CA VAL A 181 -3.43 13.38 7.98
C VAL A 181 -2.70 12.14 8.45
N TRP A 182 -3.30 11.42 9.39
CA TRP A 182 -2.63 10.29 10.04
C TRP A 182 -2.90 8.97 9.34
N ARG A 183 -4.15 8.75 8.91
CA ARG A 183 -4.59 7.46 8.36
C ARG A 183 -5.58 7.65 7.22
N VAL A 184 -5.49 6.74 6.26
CA VAL A 184 -6.45 6.60 5.15
C VAL A 184 -6.88 5.15 5.03
N SER A 185 -8.17 4.91 4.83
CA SER A 185 -8.69 3.55 4.69
C SER A 185 -9.81 3.48 3.68
N TRP A 186 -9.68 2.55 2.73
CA TRP A 186 -10.70 2.28 1.74
C TRP A 186 -11.76 1.34 2.27
N SER A 187 -13.01 1.61 1.92
CA SER A 187 -14.08 0.61 2.00
C SER A 187 -13.73 -0.59 1.15
N LEU A 188 -14.17 -1.78 1.58
CA LEU A 188 -14.00 -3.04 0.84
C LEU A 188 -14.64 -2.98 -0.57
N THR A 189 -15.60 -2.08 -0.76
CA THR A 189 -16.25 -1.84 -2.06
C THR A 189 -15.48 -0.86 -2.97
N GLY A 190 -14.40 -0.24 -2.49
CA GLY A 190 -13.60 0.75 -3.24
C GLY A 190 -14.27 2.11 -3.43
N ASN A 191 -15.52 2.29 -2.97
CA ASN A 191 -16.31 3.50 -3.28
C ASN A 191 -16.19 4.63 -2.26
N ILE A 192 -15.76 4.32 -1.03
CA ILE A 192 -15.70 5.29 0.07
C ILE A 192 -14.30 5.23 0.67
N LEU A 193 -13.73 6.41 0.91
CA LEU A 193 -12.46 6.59 1.59
C LEU A 193 -12.71 7.26 2.94
N ALA A 194 -12.21 6.66 4.01
CA ALA A 194 -12.14 7.27 5.32
C ALA A 194 -10.78 7.95 5.51
N VAL A 195 -10.79 9.18 6.00
CA VAL A 195 -9.60 10.00 6.25
C VAL A 195 -9.64 10.48 7.70
N ALA A 196 -8.59 10.19 8.46
CA ALA A 196 -8.43 10.65 9.83
C ALA A 196 -7.45 11.83 9.88
N ASP A 197 -7.94 12.99 10.30
CA ASP A 197 -7.15 14.22 10.39
C ASP A 197 -6.54 14.43 11.80
N GLY A 198 -5.58 15.34 11.89
CA GLY A 198 -4.96 15.76 13.15
C GLY A 198 -5.82 16.71 13.99
N LYS A 199 -7.04 17.05 13.55
CA LYS A 199 -8.01 17.86 14.30
C LYS A 199 -9.03 16.97 15.04
N ASN A 200 -8.75 15.67 15.16
CA ASN A 200 -9.59 14.63 15.77
C ASN A 200 -10.89 14.34 15.00
N ASN A 201 -10.99 14.72 13.73
CA ASN A 201 -12.13 14.42 12.89
C ASN A 201 -11.85 13.25 11.96
N VAL A 202 -12.88 12.46 11.69
CA VAL A 202 -12.86 11.47 10.62
C VAL A 202 -13.79 11.93 9.51
N THR A 203 -13.25 12.13 8.32
CA THR A 203 -14.05 12.53 7.15
C THR A 203 -14.19 11.36 6.18
N LEU A 204 -15.40 11.18 5.66
CA LEU A 204 -15.72 10.19 4.64
C LEU A 204 -15.83 10.88 3.30
N TRP A 205 -15.21 10.28 2.30
CA TRP A 205 -15.10 10.81 0.95
C TRP A 205 -15.59 9.79 -0.06
N LYS A 206 -16.29 10.28 -1.09
CA LYS A 206 -16.80 9.47 -2.18
C LYS A 206 -16.49 10.15 -3.51
N GLU A 207 -16.05 9.38 -4.49
CA GLU A 207 -15.91 9.83 -5.87
C GLU A 207 -17.32 9.93 -6.50
N ALA A 208 -17.69 11.12 -6.95
CA ALA A 208 -18.90 11.34 -7.71
C ALA A 208 -18.71 10.92 -9.18
N VAL A 209 -19.81 10.85 -9.93
CA VAL A 209 -19.81 10.35 -11.32
C VAL A 209 -19.01 11.25 -12.26
N ASP A 210 -18.83 12.51 -11.89
CA ASP A 210 -18.01 13.52 -12.56
C ASP A 210 -16.50 13.37 -12.28
N GLY A 211 -16.09 12.44 -11.41
CA GLY A 211 -14.70 12.28 -10.96
C GLY A 211 -14.28 13.30 -9.89
N GLU A 212 -15.23 14.07 -9.34
CA GLU A 212 -14.99 14.95 -8.21
C GLU A 212 -15.14 14.21 -6.88
N TRP A 213 -14.27 14.54 -5.93
CA TRP A 213 -14.30 13.95 -4.60
C TRP A 213 -15.17 14.79 -3.69
N GLN A 214 -16.26 14.21 -3.21
CA GLN A 214 -17.19 14.88 -2.31
C GLN A 214 -17.07 14.32 -0.91
N GLN A 215 -17.08 15.23 0.07
CA GLN A 215 -17.15 14.91 1.47
C GLN A 215 -18.57 14.45 1.79
N VAL A 216 -18.74 13.17 2.14
CA VAL A 216 -20.03 12.59 2.46
C VAL A 216 -20.45 12.96 3.88
N THR A 217 -19.52 12.84 4.83
CA THR A 217 -19.80 13.05 6.25
C THR A 217 -18.51 13.39 6.98
N THR A 218 -18.63 14.24 8.00
CA THR A 218 -17.62 14.38 9.05
C THR A 218 -18.17 13.74 10.30
N VAL A 219 -17.38 12.87 10.90
CA VAL A 219 -17.60 12.37 12.25
C VAL A 219 -16.72 13.21 13.16
N GLU A 220 -17.39 14.04 13.95
CA GLU A 220 -16.79 14.77 15.07
C GLU A 220 -16.80 13.85 16.30
N PRO A 221 -15.83 14.00 17.23
CA PRO A 221 -15.69 13.18 18.42
C PRO A 221 -16.82 13.35 19.45
#